data_AF-A0A0K9GYN1-F1
#
_entry.id   AF-A0A0K9GYN1-F1
#
_cell.length_a   1.000
_cell.length_b   1.000
_cell.length_c   1.000
_cell.angle_alpha   90.00
_cell.angle_beta   90.00
_cell.angle_gamma   90.00
#
_symmetry.space_group_name_H-M   'P 1'
#
loop_
_entity.id
_entity.type
_entity.pdbx_description
1 polymer ?
#
loop_
_entity_poly.entity_id
_entity_poly.type
_entity_poly.pdbx_seq_one_letter_code
_entity_poly.pdbx_strand_id
1 'polypeptide(L)'
;MNEKHHKQRQTLLEEGHYENRDLSNEPVKLHSQTIGSGGPVLEQDSALHETLQDFIHEKILERPVHVKGFGAFGYFQTIYSMSEHTKLSFLQNSNQKVPVMVRFSLAVSTKGIPDTSRNVRGFATKFYTEEGVFDLLCNHIPVFPIRDAIRFPEFIKALLPSPKNNLIDPDRFWSFVAKAPESIHFVVRFYSDAGTIKSLRHIPGHSVNTYVWRNAQGIRKYVKYHWYPFEGVQYIGREEANRLAAENPDYAGKDLYDAIAGGTLVEYGLYVQLMDPKNEANLSYDPLDDTKVWDEKEYPLIPVGKMVLNKNPDNYIEQVEKVAFSPSNLLDGAELSDDKILQGRANIYSDSQRRRIGAEFRKLPVNQQQNWTPANQVTSGDGRYVEGKLERTSITKQDDFGQAGEFYTRLTQIEKEHLVENLANDLKVISDDIRKKVMEYFNKVSSNLAKRIEIEMKK
;
A
#
# COMPACT_ATOMS: atom_id res chain seq x y z
N MET A 1 -20.20 -10.81 -35.05
CA MET A 1 -19.75 -11.60 -33.87
C MET A 1 -20.94 -11.80 -32.93
N ASN A 2 -21.99 -12.50 -33.38
CA ASN A 2 -23.28 -12.51 -32.66
C ASN A 2 -24.20 -13.70 -33.00
N GLU A 3 -23.63 -14.90 -33.18
CA GLU A 3 -24.41 -16.16 -33.30
C GLU A 3 -24.01 -17.20 -32.26
N LYS A 4 -22.73 -17.20 -31.84
CA LYS A 4 -22.21 -18.17 -30.86
C LYS A 4 -22.80 -17.97 -29.46
N HIS A 5 -23.03 -16.72 -29.04
CA HIS A 5 -23.67 -16.39 -27.76
C HIS A 5 -25.19 -16.64 -27.75
N HIS A 6 -25.85 -16.55 -28.91
CA HIS A 6 -27.29 -16.81 -28.99
C HIS A 6 -27.59 -18.31 -28.92
N LYS A 7 -26.75 -19.14 -29.55
CA LYS A 7 -26.82 -20.61 -29.42
C LYS A 7 -26.50 -21.10 -28.02
N GLN A 8 -25.53 -20.49 -27.32
CA GLN A 8 -25.20 -20.83 -25.93
C GLN A 8 -26.31 -20.44 -24.93
N ARG A 9 -27.01 -19.32 -25.18
CA ARG A 9 -28.20 -18.95 -24.40
C ARG A 9 -29.40 -19.87 -24.66
N GLN A 10 -29.60 -20.32 -25.90
CA GLN A 10 -30.67 -21.29 -26.20
C GLN A 10 -30.37 -22.68 -25.62
N THR A 11 -29.11 -23.15 -25.63
CA THR A 11 -28.76 -24.43 -24.98
C THR A 11 -28.98 -24.38 -23.47
N LEU A 12 -28.70 -23.25 -22.82
CA LEU A 12 -28.98 -23.06 -21.38
C LEU A 12 -30.47 -22.89 -21.04
N LEU A 13 -31.31 -22.53 -22.01
CA LEU A 13 -32.77 -22.37 -21.82
C LEU A 13 -33.55 -23.64 -22.19
N GLU A 14 -33.03 -24.46 -23.11
CA GLU A 14 -33.64 -25.76 -23.48
C GLU A 14 -33.36 -26.86 -22.45
N GLU A 15 -32.34 -26.72 -21.59
CA GLU A 15 -32.15 -27.56 -20.40
C GLU A 15 -33.11 -27.20 -19.24
N GLY A 16 -34.01 -26.23 -19.44
CA GLY A 16 -35.00 -25.74 -18.47
C GLY A 16 -36.36 -26.43 -18.54
N HIS A 17 -36.44 -27.68 -19.01
CA HIS A 17 -37.64 -28.48 -18.78
C HIS A 17 -37.72 -28.85 -17.29
N TYR A 18 -38.52 -28.09 -16.53
CA TYR A 18 -39.02 -28.50 -15.21
C TYR A 18 -40.04 -29.63 -15.37
N GLU A 19 -39.60 -30.76 -15.93
CA GLU A 19 -40.24 -32.05 -15.63
C GLU A 19 -39.91 -32.38 -14.18
N ASN A 20 -40.87 -32.96 -13.45
CA ASN A 20 -40.78 -33.37 -12.05
C ASN A 20 -39.38 -33.89 -11.70
N ARG A 21 -38.52 -33.02 -11.14
CA ARG A 21 -37.24 -33.46 -10.60
C ARG A 21 -37.58 -34.37 -9.45
N ASP A 22 -37.21 -35.63 -9.58
CA ASP A 22 -37.19 -36.57 -8.47
C ASP A 22 -36.12 -36.08 -7.47
N LEU A 23 -36.57 -35.25 -6.52
CA LEU A 23 -35.74 -34.69 -5.45
C LEU A 23 -35.22 -35.78 -4.49
N SER A 24 -35.65 -37.04 -4.64
CA SER A 24 -35.16 -38.15 -3.80
C SER A 24 -33.66 -38.46 -4.01
N ASN A 25 -33.06 -37.95 -5.08
CA ASN A 25 -31.64 -38.08 -5.40
C ASN A 25 -30.84 -36.78 -5.27
N GLU A 26 -31.42 -35.69 -4.77
CA GLU A 26 -30.60 -34.52 -4.42
C GLU A 26 -29.70 -34.86 -3.24
N PRO A 27 -28.41 -34.49 -3.29
CA PRO A 27 -27.48 -34.90 -2.26
C PRO A 27 -27.93 -34.32 -0.92
N VAL A 28 -28.08 -35.20 0.09
CA VAL A 28 -28.56 -34.91 1.46
C VAL A 28 -28.03 -33.60 2.05
N LYS A 29 -26.81 -33.19 1.67
CA LYS A 29 -26.19 -31.91 2.01
C LYS A 29 -26.95 -30.64 1.61
N LEU A 30 -27.97 -30.72 0.74
CA LEU A 30 -28.78 -29.58 0.30
C LEU A 30 -30.06 -29.38 1.13
N HIS A 31 -30.33 -30.27 2.09
CA HIS A 31 -31.57 -30.25 2.85
C HIS A 31 -31.28 -30.28 4.36
N SER A 32 -32.01 -29.46 5.11
CA SER A 32 -32.03 -29.53 6.58
C SER A 32 -32.77 -30.78 7.07
N GLN A 33 -32.43 -31.25 8.25
CA GLN A 33 -33.14 -32.33 8.94
C GLN A 33 -34.50 -31.83 9.45
N THR A 34 -35.58 -32.47 8.96
CA THR A 34 -36.97 -32.14 9.33
C THR A 34 -37.76 -33.37 9.80
N ILE A 35 -38.90 -33.14 10.47
CA ILE A 35 -39.89 -34.20 10.75
C ILE A 35 -40.80 -34.41 9.52
N GLY A 36 -40.36 -35.24 8.59
CA GLY A 36 -41.03 -35.41 7.29
C GLY A 36 -40.84 -34.22 6.36
N SER A 37 -41.21 -34.35 5.09
CA SER A 37 -40.88 -33.37 4.04
C SER A 37 -41.51 -31.98 4.24
N GLY A 38 -42.61 -31.86 4.98
CA GLY A 38 -43.28 -30.58 5.30
C GLY A 38 -43.19 -30.17 6.77
N GLY A 39 -42.38 -30.86 7.57
CA GLY A 39 -42.27 -30.60 9.01
C GLY A 39 -41.22 -29.55 9.38
N PRO A 40 -41.14 -29.17 10.67
CA PRO A 40 -40.16 -28.20 11.15
C PRO A 40 -38.74 -28.76 11.07
N VAL A 41 -37.77 -27.86 10.91
CA VAL A 41 -36.32 -28.13 11.06
C VAL A 41 -36.00 -28.39 12.53
N LEU A 42 -35.11 -29.34 12.79
CA LEU A 42 -34.72 -29.74 14.14
C LEU A 42 -33.44 -29.04 14.60
N GLU A 43 -33.41 -28.63 15.87
CA GLU A 43 -32.23 -28.00 16.50
C GLU A 43 -30.99 -28.92 16.51
N GLN A 44 -31.19 -30.24 16.52
CA GLN A 44 -30.11 -31.22 16.54
C GLN A 44 -29.36 -31.36 15.20
N ASP A 45 -29.78 -30.66 14.15
CA ASP A 45 -29.14 -30.67 12.83
C ASP A 45 -27.78 -29.97 12.87
N SER A 46 -26.78 -30.71 13.34
CA SER A 46 -25.38 -30.24 13.40
C SER A 46 -24.83 -29.84 12.04
N ALA A 47 -25.26 -30.46 10.93
CA ALA A 47 -24.78 -30.11 9.60
C ALA A 47 -25.29 -28.74 9.16
N LEU A 48 -26.58 -28.44 9.39
CA LEU A 48 -27.13 -27.10 9.18
C LEU A 48 -26.44 -26.08 10.08
N HIS A 49 -26.30 -26.39 11.37
CA HIS A 49 -25.67 -25.50 12.34
C HIS A 49 -24.24 -25.14 11.92
N GLU A 50 -23.39 -26.13 11.65
CA GLU A 50 -21.99 -25.90 11.24
C GLU A 50 -21.90 -25.17 9.90
N THR A 51 -22.75 -25.52 8.91
CA THR A 51 -22.76 -24.82 7.62
C THR A 51 -23.09 -23.33 7.76
N LEU A 52 -24.11 -23.00 8.55
CA LEU A 52 -24.47 -21.60 8.81
C LEU A 52 -23.43 -20.90 9.69
N GLN A 53 -22.87 -21.61 10.66
CA GLN A 53 -21.79 -21.09 11.50
C GLN A 53 -20.58 -20.73 10.65
N ASP A 54 -20.15 -21.62 9.75
CA ASP A 54 -19.02 -21.38 8.85
C ASP A 54 -19.27 -20.13 7.99
N PHE A 55 -20.43 -20.03 7.34
CA PHE A 55 -20.81 -18.84 6.56
C PHE A 55 -20.71 -17.53 7.37
N ILE A 56 -21.18 -17.52 8.63
CA ILE A 56 -21.10 -16.35 9.50
C ILE A 56 -19.64 -16.00 9.86
N HIS A 57 -18.78 -17.00 10.03
CA HIS A 57 -17.39 -16.82 10.44
C HIS A 57 -16.37 -16.74 9.28
N GLU A 58 -16.79 -16.98 8.03
CA GLU A 58 -15.96 -16.84 6.83
C GLU A 58 -15.43 -15.41 6.63
N LYS A 59 -16.17 -14.40 7.09
CA LYS A 59 -15.81 -13.00 6.92
C LYS A 59 -14.75 -12.58 7.96
N ILE A 60 -13.49 -12.61 7.56
CA ILE A 60 -12.42 -12.06 8.39
C ILE A 60 -12.55 -10.55 8.56
N LEU A 61 -12.05 -10.03 9.68
CA LEU A 61 -11.95 -8.58 9.87
C LEU A 61 -11.06 -8.00 8.74
N GLU A 62 -11.43 -6.83 8.23
CA GLU A 62 -10.65 -6.17 7.19
C GLU A 62 -9.45 -5.44 7.79
N ARG A 63 -8.45 -5.12 6.96
CA ARG A 63 -7.33 -4.28 7.40
C ARG A 63 -7.87 -2.88 7.77
N PRO A 64 -7.38 -2.21 8.83
CA PRO A 64 -7.84 -0.85 9.16
C PRO A 64 -7.60 0.17 8.04
N VAL A 65 -6.56 -0.07 7.22
CA VAL A 65 -6.17 0.64 6.01
C VAL A 65 -5.65 -0.40 5.02
N HIS A 66 -5.59 -0.09 3.72
CA HIS A 66 -5.15 -1.05 2.70
C HIS A 66 -6.07 -2.28 2.54
N VAL A 67 -7.39 -2.08 2.73
CA VAL A 67 -8.42 -3.13 2.64
C VAL A 67 -8.38 -3.81 1.28
N LYS A 68 -8.64 -3.05 0.20
CA LYS A 68 -8.66 -3.61 -1.15
C LYS A 68 -7.23 -3.81 -1.64
N GLY A 69 -6.91 -5.00 -2.11
CA GLY A 69 -5.59 -5.31 -2.61
C GLY A 69 -5.51 -6.60 -3.40
N PHE A 70 -4.38 -6.77 -4.07
CA PHE A 70 -4.13 -7.85 -5.01
C PHE A 70 -2.75 -8.43 -4.74
N GLY A 71 -2.64 -9.74 -4.83
CA GLY A 71 -1.42 -10.46 -4.47
C GLY A 71 -0.83 -11.21 -5.65
N ALA A 72 0.49 -11.34 -5.67
CA ALA A 72 1.21 -12.16 -6.64
C ALA A 72 2.52 -12.68 -6.05
N PHE A 73 2.91 -13.87 -6.49
CA PHE A 73 4.11 -14.58 -6.04
C PHE A 73 5.18 -14.58 -7.12
N GLY A 74 6.42 -14.77 -6.69
CA GLY A 74 7.54 -15.03 -7.57
C GLY A 74 8.85 -15.10 -6.82
N TYR A 75 9.89 -14.44 -7.33
CA TYR A 75 11.20 -14.42 -6.69
C TYR A 75 11.87 -13.05 -6.80
N PHE A 76 12.73 -12.76 -5.83
CA PHE A 76 13.73 -11.71 -5.92
C PHE A 76 15.09 -12.34 -6.23
N GLN A 77 15.83 -11.74 -7.15
CA GLN A 77 17.19 -12.11 -7.53
C GLN A 77 18.14 -10.94 -7.24
N THR A 78 19.12 -11.18 -6.39
CA THR A 78 20.23 -10.24 -6.18
C THR A 78 21.08 -10.21 -7.44
N ILE A 79 21.32 -9.02 -7.99
CA ILE A 79 22.16 -8.85 -9.19
C ILE A 79 23.53 -8.33 -8.77
N TYR A 80 23.55 -7.33 -7.90
CA TYR A 80 24.75 -6.73 -7.34
C TYR A 80 24.82 -7.04 -5.84
N SER A 81 25.93 -7.64 -5.39
CA SER A 81 26.16 -7.88 -3.97
C SER A 81 26.15 -6.56 -3.19
N MET A 82 25.47 -6.55 -2.04
CA MET A 82 25.45 -5.41 -1.12
C MET A 82 26.26 -5.67 0.16
N SER A 83 27.16 -6.66 0.14
CA SER A 83 27.99 -7.07 1.29
C SER A 83 28.84 -5.93 1.87
N GLU A 84 29.25 -4.95 1.05
CA GLU A 84 29.95 -3.73 1.51
C GLU A 84 29.08 -2.89 2.47
N HIS A 85 27.76 -2.95 2.33
CA HIS A 85 26.83 -2.06 3.02
C HIS A 85 25.94 -2.78 4.04
N THR A 86 25.64 -4.06 3.85
CA THR A 86 24.73 -4.80 4.72
C THR A 86 25.10 -6.28 4.84
N LYS A 87 24.74 -6.88 5.99
CA LYS A 87 24.77 -8.32 6.24
C LYS A 87 23.50 -9.07 5.84
N LEU A 88 22.50 -8.41 5.23
CA LEU A 88 21.26 -9.06 4.81
C LEU A 88 21.56 -10.30 3.95
N SER A 89 21.18 -11.47 4.45
CA SER A 89 21.60 -12.78 3.91
C SER A 89 21.28 -12.96 2.43
N PHE A 90 20.13 -12.48 1.98
CA PHE A 90 19.68 -12.60 0.59
C PHE A 90 20.36 -11.61 -0.38
N LEU A 91 21.14 -10.64 0.12
CA LEU A 91 21.85 -9.63 -0.69
C LEU A 91 23.36 -9.87 -0.78
N GLN A 92 23.85 -10.99 -0.26
CA GLN A 92 25.30 -11.25 -0.20
C GLN A 92 25.87 -11.73 -1.53
N ASN A 93 25.15 -12.61 -2.23
CA ASN A 93 25.65 -13.27 -3.44
C ASN A 93 24.86 -12.86 -4.68
N SER A 94 25.55 -12.46 -5.74
CA SER A 94 24.93 -12.27 -7.05
C SER A 94 24.27 -13.57 -7.53
N ASN A 95 23.13 -13.42 -8.18
CA ASN A 95 22.24 -14.49 -8.67
C ASN A 95 21.54 -15.32 -7.59
N GLN A 96 21.72 -15.04 -6.30
CA GLN A 96 20.90 -15.65 -5.26
C GLN A 96 19.43 -15.28 -5.48
N LYS A 97 18.56 -16.29 -5.47
CA LYS A 97 17.11 -16.13 -5.60
C LYS A 97 16.43 -16.50 -4.29
N VAL A 98 15.51 -15.65 -3.84
CA VAL A 98 14.63 -15.93 -2.71
C VAL A 98 13.18 -15.80 -3.15
N PRO A 99 12.28 -16.71 -2.73
CA PRO A 99 10.85 -16.56 -3.00
C PRO A 99 10.31 -15.26 -2.42
N VAL A 100 9.34 -14.65 -3.10
CA VAL A 100 8.62 -13.48 -2.61
C VAL A 100 7.11 -13.59 -2.77
N MET A 101 6.41 -12.90 -1.88
CA MET A 101 4.99 -12.58 -2.03
C MET A 101 4.81 -11.06 -2.00
N VAL A 102 4.14 -10.51 -3.00
CA VAL A 102 3.80 -9.09 -3.07
C VAL A 102 2.32 -8.91 -2.88
N ARG A 103 1.95 -7.89 -2.11
CA ARG A 103 0.57 -7.38 -2.05
C ARG A 103 0.55 -5.90 -2.41
N PHE A 104 -0.14 -5.60 -3.50
CA PHE A 104 -0.54 -4.25 -3.87
C PHE A 104 -1.88 -3.90 -3.21
N SER A 105 -2.15 -2.62 -2.94
CA SER A 105 -3.40 -2.23 -2.26
C SER A 105 -3.72 -0.75 -2.37
N LEU A 106 -4.95 -0.36 -2.06
CA LEU A 106 -5.38 1.04 -1.97
C LEU A 106 -5.43 1.46 -0.49
N ALA A 107 -4.74 2.54 -0.10
CA ALA A 107 -4.53 2.87 1.31
C ALA A 107 -5.82 3.20 2.08
N VAL A 108 -6.64 4.14 1.58
CA VAL A 108 -7.95 4.42 2.17
C VAL A 108 -9.02 3.82 1.27
N SER A 109 -9.48 2.63 1.64
CA SER A 109 -10.33 1.82 0.78
C SER A 109 -11.34 1.03 1.59
N THR A 110 -12.48 0.74 0.99
CA THR A 110 -13.30 -0.45 1.29
C THR A 110 -13.06 -1.47 0.18
N LYS A 111 -13.56 -2.72 0.33
CA LYS A 111 -13.46 -3.72 -0.74
C LYS A 111 -14.06 -3.27 -2.09
N GLY A 112 -15.06 -2.39 -2.06
CA GLY A 112 -15.76 -1.91 -3.25
C GLY A 112 -15.20 -0.62 -3.86
N ILE A 113 -14.13 -0.02 -3.32
CA ILE A 113 -13.59 1.21 -3.91
C ILE A 113 -13.01 0.91 -5.31
N PRO A 114 -13.25 1.78 -6.32
CA PRO A 114 -12.66 1.57 -7.64
C PRO A 114 -11.13 1.67 -7.61
N ASP A 115 -10.45 0.75 -8.30
CA ASP A 115 -9.00 0.65 -8.39
C ASP A 115 -8.34 1.89 -8.99
N THR A 116 -9.05 2.63 -9.84
CA THR A 116 -8.57 3.83 -10.53
C THR A 116 -8.86 5.12 -9.75
N SER A 117 -9.52 5.04 -8.59
CA SER A 117 -9.76 6.20 -7.72
C SER A 117 -8.45 6.86 -7.27
N ARG A 118 -8.47 8.18 -7.04
CA ARG A 118 -7.32 8.90 -6.49
C ARG A 118 -7.01 8.35 -5.11
N ASN A 119 -5.89 7.64 -4.97
CA ASN A 119 -5.56 6.91 -3.76
C ASN A 119 -4.05 6.64 -3.66
N VAL A 120 -3.59 6.26 -2.47
CA VAL A 120 -2.22 5.75 -2.34
C VAL A 120 -2.22 4.27 -2.68
N ARG A 121 -1.33 3.84 -3.58
CA ARG A 121 -1.03 2.42 -3.77
C ARG A 121 0.04 1.96 -2.79
N GLY A 122 -0.31 1.01 -1.93
CA GLY A 122 0.64 0.25 -1.13
C GLY A 122 1.29 -0.85 -1.97
N PHE A 123 2.57 -1.11 -1.73
CA PHE A 123 3.40 -2.08 -2.42
C PHE A 123 4.23 -2.81 -1.35
N ALA A 124 3.67 -3.86 -0.75
CA ALA A 124 4.34 -4.63 0.29
C ALA A 124 4.96 -5.91 -0.29
N THR A 125 6.23 -6.15 -0.01
CA THR A 125 7.00 -7.32 -0.48
C THR A 125 7.50 -8.11 0.72
N LYS A 126 7.21 -9.40 0.76
CA LYS A 126 7.70 -10.36 1.74
C LYS A 126 8.75 -11.24 1.08
N PHE A 127 9.94 -11.30 1.65
CA PHE A 127 11.04 -12.14 1.20
C PHE A 127 11.15 -13.34 2.13
N TYR A 128 11.07 -14.54 1.57
CA TYR A 128 11.24 -15.79 2.32
C TYR A 128 12.69 -16.25 2.18
N THR A 129 13.48 -16.04 3.23
CA THR A 129 14.90 -16.39 3.25
C THR A 129 15.15 -17.56 4.19
N GLU A 130 16.33 -18.17 4.11
CA GLU A 130 16.75 -19.23 5.03
C GLU A 130 16.90 -18.73 6.48
N GLU A 131 17.22 -17.45 6.65
CA GLU A 131 17.37 -16.78 7.96
C GLU A 131 16.04 -16.24 8.52
N GLY A 132 14.92 -16.49 7.83
CA GLY A 132 13.60 -16.01 8.19
C GLY A 132 13.02 -15.05 7.14
N VAL A 133 12.10 -14.19 7.57
CA VAL A 133 11.34 -13.30 6.67
C VAL A 133 11.80 -11.86 6.82
N PHE A 134 12.08 -11.23 5.68
CA PHE A 134 12.25 -9.78 5.57
C PHE A 134 11.00 -9.19 4.89
N ASP A 135 10.39 -8.16 5.48
CA ASP A 135 9.27 -7.44 4.86
C ASP A 135 9.66 -6.01 4.49
N LEU A 136 9.53 -5.66 3.21
CA LEU A 136 9.69 -4.31 2.70
C LEU A 136 8.33 -3.73 2.34
N LEU A 137 7.87 -2.75 3.12
CA LEU A 137 6.57 -2.12 2.94
C LEU A 137 6.75 -0.75 2.30
N CYS A 138 6.40 -0.66 1.02
CA CYS A 138 6.49 0.57 0.23
C CYS A 138 5.11 1.18 -0.07
N ASN A 139 5.12 2.44 -0.48
CA ASN A 139 4.02 3.10 -1.19
C ASN A 139 4.53 3.61 -2.54
N HIS A 140 3.65 3.77 -3.52
CA HIS A 140 4.03 4.33 -4.82
C HIS A 140 4.33 5.84 -4.81
N ILE A 141 3.92 6.57 -3.77
CA ILE A 141 4.29 7.97 -3.55
C ILE A 141 5.48 7.97 -2.57
N PRO A 142 6.58 8.70 -2.86
CA PRO A 142 7.84 8.59 -2.11
C PRO A 142 7.84 9.29 -0.75
N VAL A 143 6.74 9.94 -0.37
CA VAL A 143 6.59 10.70 0.87
C VAL A 143 5.27 10.37 1.55
N PHE A 144 5.17 10.68 2.84
CA PHE A 144 3.97 10.53 3.65
C PHE A 144 3.37 11.91 4.01
N PRO A 145 2.07 12.02 4.33
CA PRO A 145 1.45 13.31 4.68
C PRO A 145 1.74 13.79 6.10
N ILE A 146 2.39 12.97 6.93
CA ILE A 146 2.77 13.29 8.31
C ILE A 146 4.14 12.73 8.60
N ARG A 147 4.82 13.31 9.58
CA ARG A 147 6.16 12.90 10.05
C ARG A 147 6.21 12.41 11.49
N ASP A 148 5.05 12.21 12.11
CA ASP A 148 4.94 11.63 13.46
C ASP A 148 3.74 10.68 13.55
N ALA A 149 3.99 9.44 13.99
CA ALA A 149 2.99 8.36 13.98
C ALA A 149 1.77 8.66 14.86
N ILE A 150 1.90 9.51 15.88
CA ILE A 150 0.77 9.86 16.75
C ILE A 150 -0.36 10.57 15.98
N ARG A 151 -0.03 11.23 14.86
CA ARG A 151 -1.00 11.90 13.98
C ARG A 151 -1.64 10.95 12.96
N PHE A 152 -1.18 9.71 12.81
CA PHE A 152 -1.73 8.77 11.83
C PHE A 152 -3.24 8.54 11.98
N PRO A 153 -3.80 8.34 13.19
CA PRO A 153 -5.24 8.21 13.36
C PRO A 153 -6.01 9.48 12.98
N GLU A 154 -5.44 10.67 13.22
CA GLU A 154 -6.03 11.96 12.80
C GLU A 154 -6.15 12.01 11.27
N PHE A 155 -5.05 11.73 10.58
CA PHE A 155 -4.97 11.71 9.12
C PHE A 155 -5.94 10.70 8.50
N ILE A 156 -5.93 9.44 8.95
CA ILE A 156 -6.82 8.41 8.40
C ILE A 156 -8.28 8.79 8.62
N LYS A 157 -8.64 9.28 9.81
CA LYS A 157 -10.02 9.73 10.09
C LYS A 157 -10.46 10.87 9.17
N ALA A 158 -9.54 11.74 8.74
CA ALA A 158 -9.83 12.85 7.82
C ALA A 158 -10.23 12.37 6.41
N LEU A 159 -9.84 11.15 6.03
CA LEU A 159 -10.15 10.54 4.73
C LEU A 159 -11.36 9.60 4.76
N LEU A 160 -11.90 9.28 5.95
CA LEU A 160 -13.07 8.42 6.09
C LEU A 160 -14.37 9.20 5.83
N PRO A 161 -15.48 8.51 5.50
CA PRO A 161 -16.80 9.12 5.50
C PRO A 161 -17.14 9.78 6.84
N SER A 162 -17.91 10.86 6.79
CA SER A 162 -18.35 11.60 7.97
C SER A 162 -19.12 10.69 8.93
N PRO A 163 -18.83 10.72 10.25
CA PRO A 163 -19.56 9.91 11.22
C PRO A 163 -21.03 10.33 11.37
N LYS A 164 -21.41 11.49 10.82
CA LYS A 164 -22.78 12.02 10.88
C LYS A 164 -23.72 11.35 9.86
N ASN A 165 -23.25 11.15 8.63
CA ASN A 165 -24.10 10.73 7.52
C ASN A 165 -23.46 9.64 6.63
N ASN A 166 -22.25 9.18 6.97
CA ASN A 166 -21.49 8.19 6.22
C ASN A 166 -21.19 8.60 4.76
N LEU A 167 -21.11 9.91 4.48
CA LEU A 167 -20.72 10.44 3.17
C LEU A 167 -19.30 10.99 3.20
N ILE A 168 -18.62 10.97 2.06
CA ILE A 168 -17.34 11.67 1.91
C ILE A 168 -17.57 13.17 2.08
N ASP A 169 -16.71 13.78 2.89
CA ASP A 169 -16.79 15.19 3.24
C ASP A 169 -15.40 15.83 2.99
N PRO A 170 -15.25 16.59 1.88
CA PRO A 170 -13.99 17.24 1.53
C PRO A 170 -13.46 18.16 2.62
N ASP A 171 -14.33 18.81 3.42
CA ASP A 171 -13.91 19.69 4.51
C ASP A 171 -13.05 18.96 5.53
N ARG A 172 -13.27 17.65 5.75
CA ARG A 172 -12.50 16.87 6.73
C ARG A 172 -11.05 16.71 6.33
N PHE A 173 -10.81 16.32 5.07
CA PHE A 173 -9.46 16.19 4.54
C PHE A 173 -8.75 17.54 4.49
N TRP A 174 -9.40 18.57 3.93
CA TRP A 174 -8.79 19.89 3.81
C TRP A 174 -8.62 20.60 5.16
N SER A 175 -9.48 20.34 6.15
CA SER A 175 -9.27 20.80 7.54
C SER A 175 -8.02 20.20 8.16
N PHE A 176 -7.73 18.94 7.87
CA PHE A 176 -6.49 18.30 8.31
C PHE A 176 -5.29 18.97 7.64
N VAL A 177 -5.32 19.14 6.31
CA VAL A 177 -4.24 19.82 5.56
C VAL A 177 -4.00 21.24 6.09
N ALA A 178 -5.05 22.00 6.39
CA ALA A 178 -4.95 23.35 6.96
C ALA A 178 -4.19 23.38 8.32
N LYS A 179 -4.24 22.29 9.09
CA LYS A 179 -3.55 22.12 10.39
C LYS A 179 -2.23 21.33 10.29
N ALA A 180 -1.89 20.85 9.11
CA ALA A 180 -0.74 20.00 8.86
C ALA A 180 0.04 20.50 7.63
N PRO A 181 0.73 21.65 7.73
CA PRO A 181 1.53 22.17 6.61
C PRO A 181 2.54 21.13 6.10
N GLU A 182 3.03 20.22 6.95
CA GLU A 182 3.93 19.14 6.57
C GLU A 182 3.37 18.20 5.48
N SER A 183 2.04 18.18 5.30
CA SER A 183 1.36 17.33 4.32
C SER A 183 1.48 17.83 2.89
N ILE A 184 1.92 19.08 2.67
CA ILE A 184 1.80 19.76 1.37
C ILE A 184 2.62 19.08 0.27
N HIS A 185 3.81 18.56 0.58
CA HIS A 185 4.58 17.79 -0.41
C HIS A 185 3.85 16.52 -0.86
N PHE A 186 3.17 15.84 0.07
CA PHE A 186 2.30 14.71 -0.25
C PHE A 186 1.09 15.16 -1.07
N VAL A 187 0.40 16.23 -0.67
CA VAL A 187 -0.81 16.73 -1.36
C VAL A 187 -0.51 17.08 -2.82
N VAL A 188 0.57 17.80 -3.10
CA VAL A 188 0.94 18.17 -4.49
C VAL A 188 1.21 16.92 -5.34
N ARG A 189 1.86 15.89 -4.78
CA ARG A 189 2.06 14.61 -5.48
C ARG A 189 0.77 13.82 -5.63
N PHE A 190 -0.04 13.76 -4.60
CA PHE A 190 -1.29 13.02 -4.57
C PHE A 190 -2.32 13.58 -5.56
N TYR A 191 -2.35 14.89 -5.79
CA TYR A 191 -3.23 15.54 -6.76
C TYR A 191 -2.63 15.66 -8.17
N SER A 192 -1.35 15.32 -8.36
CA SER A 192 -0.78 15.10 -9.68
C SER A 192 -1.33 13.79 -10.30
N ASP A 193 -0.94 13.47 -11.53
CA ASP A 193 -1.37 12.23 -12.18
C ASP A 193 -0.89 10.98 -11.40
N ALA A 194 0.15 11.11 -10.56
CA ALA A 194 0.61 10.03 -9.69
C ALA A 194 -0.48 9.48 -8.75
N GLY A 195 -1.53 10.25 -8.45
CA GLY A 195 -2.63 9.80 -7.59
C GLY A 195 -3.57 8.77 -8.24
N THR A 196 -3.56 8.64 -9.57
CA THR A 196 -4.50 7.81 -10.34
C THR A 196 -3.76 6.87 -11.29
N ILE A 197 -3.99 5.56 -11.12
CA ILE A 197 -3.32 4.48 -11.86
C ILE A 197 -4.34 3.51 -12.44
N LYS A 198 -4.00 2.88 -13.56
CA LYS A 198 -4.79 1.77 -14.13
C LYS A 198 -4.12 0.40 -14.05
N SER A 199 -2.83 0.33 -13.74
CA SER A 199 -2.10 -0.94 -13.69
C SER A 199 -1.14 -0.95 -12.52
N LEU A 200 -1.16 -2.05 -11.77
CA LEU A 200 -0.22 -2.33 -10.69
C LEU A 200 1.15 -2.79 -11.19
N ARG A 201 1.34 -2.94 -12.51
CA ARG A 201 2.61 -3.32 -13.16
C ARG A 201 3.48 -2.11 -13.51
N HIS A 202 2.89 -0.91 -13.49
CA HIS A 202 3.50 0.35 -13.94
C HIS A 202 3.59 1.40 -12.82
N ILE A 203 3.65 0.98 -11.55
CA ILE A 203 3.81 1.90 -10.42
C ILE A 203 5.20 1.75 -9.82
N PRO A 204 5.88 2.85 -9.43
CA PRO A 204 7.06 2.71 -8.59
C PRO A 204 6.65 2.27 -7.17
N GLY A 205 7.63 1.88 -6.36
CA GLY A 205 7.45 1.63 -4.94
C GLY A 205 8.58 2.28 -4.15
N HIS A 206 8.27 2.99 -3.09
CA HIS A 206 9.23 3.68 -2.25
C HIS A 206 9.03 3.27 -0.80
N SER A 207 10.11 2.99 -0.07
CA SER A 207 10.02 2.65 1.35
C SER A 207 9.39 3.76 2.19
N VAL A 208 9.42 5.00 1.66
CA VAL A 208 9.07 6.26 2.32
C VAL A 208 10.02 6.55 3.47
N ASN A 209 9.99 5.67 4.48
CA ASN A 209 10.89 5.68 5.61
C ASN A 209 12.34 5.43 5.22
N THR A 210 13.21 6.05 6.00
CA THR A 210 14.63 5.76 6.06
C THR A 210 14.86 4.56 6.99
N TYR A 211 15.61 3.57 6.55
CA TYR A 211 16.08 2.44 7.35
C TYR A 211 17.58 2.57 7.59
N VAL A 212 18.18 1.62 8.30
CA VAL A 212 19.62 1.52 8.47
C VAL A 212 20.11 0.18 7.93
N TRP A 213 21.19 0.21 7.16
CA TRP A 213 21.99 -0.97 6.82
C TRP A 213 23.26 -1.02 7.67
N ARG A 214 23.61 -2.23 8.13
CA ARG A 214 24.81 -2.51 8.92
C ARG A 214 25.63 -3.61 8.26
N ASN A 215 26.87 -3.31 7.89
CA ASN A 215 27.77 -4.28 7.26
C ASN A 215 28.51 -5.16 8.28
N ALA A 216 29.38 -6.04 7.80
CA ALA A 216 30.14 -6.98 8.64
C ALA A 216 31.12 -6.30 9.62
N GLN A 217 31.58 -5.09 9.29
CA GLN A 217 32.45 -4.27 10.14
C GLN A 217 31.64 -3.42 11.14
N GLY A 218 30.31 -3.54 11.16
CA GLY A 218 29.44 -2.73 12.02
C GLY A 218 29.22 -1.30 11.53
N ILE A 219 29.68 -0.96 10.32
CA ILE A 219 29.47 0.36 9.72
C ILE A 219 28.00 0.49 9.33
N ARG A 220 27.38 1.59 9.77
CA ARG A 220 25.98 1.91 9.52
C ARG A 220 25.84 2.94 8.40
N LYS A 221 24.87 2.72 7.50
CA LYS A 221 24.40 3.70 6.52
C LYS A 221 22.88 3.81 6.60
N TYR A 222 22.34 5.01 6.47
CA TYR A 222 20.93 5.19 6.19
C TYR A 222 20.62 4.67 4.78
N VAL A 223 19.43 4.09 4.60
CA VAL A 223 18.99 3.53 3.32
C VAL A 223 17.52 3.85 3.03
N LYS A 224 17.22 4.27 1.80
CA LYS A 224 15.86 4.27 1.22
C LYS A 224 15.78 3.26 0.09
N TYR A 225 14.67 2.52 0.00
CA TYR A 225 14.46 1.49 -1.02
C TYR A 225 13.49 1.96 -2.09
N HIS A 226 13.79 1.62 -3.34
CA HIS A 226 13.04 2.01 -4.52
C HIS A 226 12.81 0.82 -5.46
N TRP A 227 11.55 0.55 -5.78
CA TRP A 227 11.13 -0.35 -6.83
C TRP A 227 10.79 0.46 -8.08
N TYR A 228 11.37 0.10 -9.22
CA TYR A 228 10.99 0.66 -10.51
C TYR A 228 10.53 -0.44 -11.47
N PRO A 229 9.34 -0.30 -12.08
CA PRO A 229 8.85 -1.27 -13.05
C PRO A 229 9.72 -1.25 -14.30
N PHE A 230 10.12 -2.43 -14.79
CA PHE A 230 10.88 -2.52 -16.05
C PHE A 230 10.05 -2.12 -17.27
N GLU A 231 8.72 -2.28 -17.21
CA GLU A 231 7.80 -1.80 -18.25
C GLU A 231 7.53 -0.28 -18.18
N GLY A 232 8.19 0.44 -17.27
CA GLY A 232 8.06 1.89 -17.11
C GLY A 232 6.88 2.31 -16.24
N VAL A 233 6.96 3.53 -15.72
CA VAL A 233 5.94 4.14 -14.86
C VAL A 233 4.83 4.75 -15.71
N GLN A 234 3.56 4.48 -15.36
CA GLN A 234 2.40 5.01 -16.08
C GLN A 234 1.31 5.46 -15.09
N TYR A 235 0.76 6.63 -15.40
CA TYR A 235 -0.35 7.26 -14.67
C TYR A 235 -1.48 7.58 -15.64
N ILE A 236 -2.68 7.87 -15.12
CA ILE A 236 -3.84 8.27 -15.91
C ILE A 236 -4.42 9.58 -15.39
N GLY A 237 -5.00 10.37 -16.28
CA GLY A 237 -5.74 11.57 -15.92
C GLY A 237 -7.10 11.25 -15.29
N ARG A 238 -7.73 12.27 -14.70
CA ARG A 238 -9.00 12.16 -13.98
C ARG A 238 -10.15 11.63 -14.83
N GLU A 239 -10.27 12.06 -16.10
CA GLU A 239 -11.36 11.61 -16.97
C GLU A 239 -11.29 10.11 -17.26
N GLU A 240 -10.10 9.61 -17.61
CA GLU A 240 -9.87 8.18 -17.81
C GLU A 240 -10.10 7.40 -16.51
N ALA A 241 -9.62 7.92 -15.37
CA ALA A 241 -9.81 7.31 -14.07
C ALA A 241 -11.30 7.14 -13.71
N ASN A 242 -12.11 8.17 -13.92
CA ASN A 242 -13.55 8.15 -13.65
C ASN A 242 -14.30 7.20 -14.59
N ARG A 243 -13.94 7.19 -15.88
CA ARG A 243 -14.54 6.28 -16.86
C ARG A 243 -14.25 4.82 -16.49
N LEU A 244 -13.00 4.49 -16.23
CA LEU A 244 -12.59 3.13 -15.85
C LEU A 244 -13.20 2.70 -14.51
N ALA A 245 -13.34 3.61 -13.55
CA ALA A 245 -13.99 3.33 -12.28
C ALA A 245 -15.46 2.90 -12.44
N ALA A 246 -16.16 3.49 -13.43
CA ALA A 246 -17.55 3.14 -13.75
C ALA A 246 -17.66 1.85 -14.58
N GLU A 247 -16.70 1.58 -15.47
CA GLU A 247 -16.70 0.39 -16.32
C GLU A 247 -16.29 -0.88 -15.58
N ASN A 248 -15.24 -0.79 -14.76
CA ASN A 248 -14.70 -1.91 -13.99
C ASN A 248 -13.97 -1.41 -12.73
N PRO A 249 -14.56 -1.56 -11.53
CA PRO A 249 -13.93 -1.10 -10.29
C PRO A 249 -12.68 -1.92 -9.92
N ASP A 250 -12.43 -3.08 -10.55
CA ASP A 250 -11.30 -3.98 -10.27
C ASP A 250 -10.25 -3.95 -11.40
N TYR A 251 -10.16 -2.84 -12.13
CA TYR A 251 -9.34 -2.74 -13.36
C TYR A 251 -7.86 -3.07 -13.16
N ALA A 252 -7.22 -2.49 -12.14
CA ALA A 252 -5.77 -2.64 -11.93
C ALA A 252 -5.41 -4.01 -11.36
N GLY A 253 -6.30 -4.57 -10.52
CA GLY A 253 -6.17 -5.94 -10.04
C GLY A 253 -6.36 -6.98 -11.15
N LYS A 254 -7.36 -6.78 -12.02
CA LYS A 254 -7.60 -7.64 -13.19
C LYS A 254 -6.42 -7.61 -14.16
N ASP A 255 -5.87 -6.43 -14.45
CA ASP A 255 -4.65 -6.29 -15.28
C ASP A 255 -3.48 -7.12 -14.73
N LEU A 256 -3.20 -7.04 -13.42
CA LEU A 256 -2.13 -7.83 -12.80
C LEU A 256 -2.39 -9.34 -12.93
N TYR A 257 -3.61 -9.77 -12.58
CA TYR A 257 -3.98 -11.18 -12.60
C TYR A 257 -3.92 -11.77 -14.01
N ASP A 258 -4.52 -11.10 -14.98
CA ASP A 258 -4.58 -11.57 -16.37
C ASP A 258 -3.20 -11.60 -17.02
N ALA A 259 -2.34 -10.61 -16.74
CA ALA A 259 -0.98 -10.59 -17.26
C ALA A 259 -0.20 -11.83 -16.82
N ILE A 260 -0.22 -12.14 -15.52
CA ILE A 260 0.46 -13.32 -14.97
C ILE A 260 -0.19 -14.62 -15.47
N ALA A 261 -1.52 -14.69 -15.52
CA ALA A 261 -2.23 -15.86 -16.05
C ALA A 261 -1.92 -16.10 -17.54
N GLY A 262 -1.68 -15.03 -18.30
CA GLY A 262 -1.24 -15.07 -19.69
C GLY A 262 0.25 -15.37 -19.89
N GLY A 263 1.01 -15.61 -18.82
CA GLY A 263 2.45 -15.90 -18.87
C GLY A 263 3.36 -14.67 -18.96
N THR A 264 2.82 -13.46 -18.80
CA THR A 264 3.63 -12.23 -18.72
C THR A 264 4.33 -12.20 -17.37
N LEU A 265 5.65 -12.00 -17.39
CA LEU A 265 6.45 -11.79 -16.19
C LEU A 265 6.36 -10.31 -15.79
N VAL A 266 5.91 -10.02 -14.58
CA VAL A 266 5.91 -8.64 -14.06
C VAL A 266 7.21 -8.40 -13.33
N GLU A 267 8.04 -7.50 -13.86
CA GLU A 267 9.40 -7.28 -13.37
C GLU A 267 9.63 -5.88 -12.78
N TYR A 268 10.32 -5.85 -11.63
CA TYR A 268 10.70 -4.64 -10.91
C TYR A 268 12.20 -4.67 -10.57
N GLY A 269 12.91 -3.57 -10.78
CA GLY A 269 14.27 -3.38 -10.27
C GLY A 269 14.25 -2.81 -8.86
N LEU A 270 15.03 -3.40 -7.95
CA LEU A 270 15.32 -2.84 -6.63
C LEU A 270 16.55 -1.94 -6.73
N TYR A 271 16.39 -0.71 -6.25
CA TYR A 271 17.44 0.27 -6.10
C TYR A 271 17.44 0.81 -4.67
N VAL A 272 18.59 1.30 -4.23
CA VAL A 272 18.73 1.96 -2.93
C VAL A 272 19.44 3.29 -3.05
N GLN A 273 19.09 4.24 -2.20
CA GLN A 273 19.93 5.39 -1.89
C GLN A 273 20.64 5.11 -0.57
N LEU A 274 21.91 5.48 -0.45
CA LEU A 274 22.71 5.28 0.77
C LEU A 274 23.30 6.60 1.26
N MET A 275 23.14 6.88 2.55
CA MET A 275 23.63 8.09 3.19
C MET A 275 24.44 7.74 4.45
N ASP A 276 25.60 8.36 4.64
CA ASP A 276 26.30 8.30 5.94
C ASP A 276 25.50 9.13 6.94
N PRO A 277 25.09 8.58 8.11
CA PRO A 277 24.37 9.33 9.13
C PRO A 277 25.05 10.65 9.54
N LYS A 278 26.37 10.76 9.42
CA LYS A 278 27.10 12.01 9.70
C LYS A 278 26.73 13.16 8.76
N ASN A 279 26.19 12.87 7.57
CA ASN A 279 25.77 13.89 6.60
C ASN A 279 24.47 14.60 7.01
N GLU A 280 23.70 14.04 7.96
CA GLU A 280 22.44 14.61 8.46
C GLU A 280 22.59 16.08 8.90
N ALA A 281 23.72 16.43 9.50
CA ALA A 281 24.00 17.79 9.96
C ALA A 281 24.03 18.81 8.79
N ASN A 282 24.44 18.38 7.59
CA ASN A 282 24.66 19.24 6.43
C ASN A 282 23.42 19.44 5.56
N LEU A 283 22.39 18.63 5.74
CA LEU A 283 21.13 18.73 4.97
C LEU A 283 20.27 19.89 5.46
N SER A 284 19.50 20.51 4.55
CA SER A 284 18.51 21.54 4.90
C SER A 284 17.23 20.96 5.53
N TYR A 285 17.05 19.65 5.43
CA TYR A 285 15.93 18.88 5.97
C TYR A 285 16.45 17.70 6.81
N ASP A 286 15.58 17.10 7.61
CA ASP A 286 15.89 15.87 8.34
C ASP A 286 15.75 14.65 7.40
N PRO A 287 16.80 13.83 7.19
CA PRO A 287 16.74 12.67 6.31
C PRO A 287 15.81 11.55 6.82
N LEU A 288 15.38 11.61 8.08
CA LEU A 288 14.40 10.72 8.72
C LEU A 288 12.96 11.28 8.67
N ASP A 289 12.75 12.46 8.07
CA ASP A 289 11.42 13.03 7.83
C ASP A 289 10.77 12.40 6.60
N ASP A 290 9.72 11.62 6.82
CA ASP A 290 8.91 10.96 5.80
C ASP A 290 8.21 11.90 4.80
N THR A 291 8.16 13.20 5.08
CA THR A 291 7.64 14.19 4.14
C THR A 291 8.72 14.64 3.13
N LYS A 292 9.92 14.05 3.18
CA LYS A 292 11.09 14.41 2.37
C LYS A 292 11.59 13.27 1.48
N VAL A 293 12.07 13.64 0.31
CA VAL A 293 12.88 12.78 -0.57
C VAL A 293 14.35 13.16 -0.45
N TRP A 294 15.25 12.24 -0.80
CA TRP A 294 16.67 12.54 -0.93
C TRP A 294 16.98 12.90 -2.39
N ASP A 295 17.76 13.96 -2.60
CA ASP A 295 18.14 14.38 -3.96
C ASP A 295 18.93 13.27 -4.66
N GLU A 296 18.40 12.75 -5.76
CA GLU A 296 19.02 11.71 -6.56
C GLU A 296 20.37 12.14 -7.17
N LYS A 297 20.66 13.46 -7.25
CA LYS A 297 21.98 13.95 -7.66
C LYS A 297 23.04 13.77 -6.58
N GLU A 298 22.67 13.95 -5.32
CA GLU A 298 23.58 13.82 -4.17
C GLU A 298 23.65 12.36 -3.70
N TYR A 299 22.50 11.68 -3.70
CA TYR A 299 22.34 10.29 -3.29
C TYR A 299 21.78 9.48 -4.47
N PRO A 300 22.62 9.05 -5.44
CA PRO A 300 22.15 8.34 -6.62
C PRO A 300 21.55 6.98 -6.29
N LEU A 301 20.67 6.50 -7.17
CA LEU A 301 20.09 5.17 -7.09
C LEU A 301 21.15 4.11 -7.43
N ILE A 302 21.44 3.25 -6.47
CA ILE A 302 22.38 2.12 -6.60
C ILE A 302 21.55 0.86 -6.90
N PRO A 303 21.81 0.15 -8.02
CA PRO A 303 21.06 -1.05 -8.36
C PRO A 303 21.41 -2.21 -7.42
N VAL A 304 20.40 -2.96 -6.97
CA VAL A 304 20.55 -4.11 -6.06
C VAL A 304 20.18 -5.42 -6.74
N GLY A 305 18.98 -5.50 -7.28
CA GLY A 305 18.47 -6.74 -7.82
C GLY A 305 17.18 -6.55 -8.59
N LYS A 306 16.54 -7.66 -8.95
CA LYS A 306 15.24 -7.62 -9.62
C LYS A 306 14.25 -8.58 -8.97
N MET A 307 13.00 -8.18 -8.94
CA MET A 307 11.87 -9.01 -8.57
C MET A 307 11.10 -9.40 -9.83
N VAL A 308 10.70 -10.67 -9.90
CA VAL A 308 9.86 -11.21 -10.97
C VAL A 308 8.63 -11.82 -10.32
N LEU A 309 7.44 -11.34 -10.66
CA LEU A 309 6.16 -11.93 -10.27
C LEU A 309 5.63 -12.76 -11.44
N ASN A 310 5.41 -14.04 -11.18
CA ASN A 310 5.12 -15.04 -12.21
C ASN A 310 4.07 -16.07 -11.79
N LYS A 311 3.45 -15.91 -10.62
CA LYS A 311 2.39 -16.80 -10.15
C LYS A 311 1.27 -16.04 -9.44
N ASN A 312 0.04 -16.27 -9.86
CA ASN A 312 -1.16 -15.79 -9.18
C ASN A 312 -1.44 -16.61 -7.90
N PRO A 313 -2.16 -16.05 -6.93
CA PRO A 313 -2.61 -16.80 -5.76
C PRO A 313 -3.55 -17.93 -6.18
N ASP A 314 -3.35 -19.11 -5.61
CA ASP A 314 -4.24 -20.27 -5.74
C ASP A 314 -5.51 -20.08 -4.92
N ASN A 315 -5.41 -19.39 -3.76
CA ASN A 315 -6.54 -19.01 -2.93
C ASN A 315 -6.35 -17.60 -2.37
N TYR A 316 -7.19 -16.66 -2.83
CA TYR A 316 -7.09 -15.25 -2.43
C TYR A 316 -7.23 -15.06 -0.90
N ILE A 317 -8.14 -15.77 -0.23
CA ILE A 317 -8.34 -15.60 1.21
C ILE A 317 -7.12 -16.06 1.99
N GLU A 318 -6.63 -17.27 1.71
CA GLU A 318 -5.50 -17.86 2.42
C GLU A 318 -4.17 -17.15 2.14
N GLN A 319 -3.98 -16.64 0.92
CA GLN A 319 -2.70 -16.12 0.47
C GLN A 319 -2.63 -14.59 0.38
N VAL A 320 -3.74 -13.88 0.21
CA VAL A 320 -3.75 -12.41 0.03
C VAL A 320 -4.53 -11.71 1.15
N GLU A 321 -5.66 -12.26 1.57
CA GLU A 321 -6.45 -11.64 2.63
C GLU A 321 -5.79 -11.87 4.00
N LYS A 322 -5.26 -13.09 4.25
CA LYS A 322 -4.57 -13.47 5.49
C LYS A 322 -3.07 -13.13 5.54
N VAL A 323 -2.44 -12.66 4.45
CA VAL A 323 -1.02 -12.27 4.53
C VAL A 323 -0.82 -11.05 5.46
N ALA A 324 0.24 -11.13 6.25
CA ALA A 324 0.63 -10.17 7.27
C ALA A 324 2.06 -9.68 6.99
N PHE A 325 2.21 -8.37 6.78
CA PHE A 325 3.49 -7.71 6.60
C PHE A 325 3.79 -6.85 7.82
N SER A 326 5.02 -6.82 8.31
CA SER A 326 5.44 -5.94 9.41
C SER A 326 6.80 -5.32 9.09
N PRO A 327 6.99 -3.99 9.20
CA PRO A 327 8.30 -3.39 9.00
C PRO A 327 9.33 -3.83 10.07
N SER A 328 8.87 -4.48 11.15
CA SER A 328 9.72 -5.11 12.16
C SER A 328 10.23 -6.50 11.78
N ASN A 329 9.73 -7.09 10.68
CA ASN A 329 10.29 -8.31 10.12
C ASN A 329 11.56 -7.94 9.35
N LEU A 330 12.63 -7.70 10.09
CA LEU A 330 13.98 -7.43 9.59
C LEU A 330 14.87 -8.66 9.84
N LEU A 331 16.01 -8.70 9.16
CA LEU A 331 17.07 -9.71 9.34
C LEU A 331 18.38 -9.00 9.70
N ASP A 332 19.37 -9.73 10.23
CA ASP A 332 20.67 -9.11 10.55
C ASP A 332 21.25 -8.39 9.33
N GLY A 333 21.74 -7.18 9.57
CA GLY A 333 22.20 -6.25 8.54
C GLY A 333 21.18 -5.16 8.17
N ALA A 334 19.93 -5.24 8.61
CA ALA A 334 18.97 -4.15 8.53
C ALA A 334 18.39 -3.79 9.91
N GLU A 335 18.27 -2.49 10.17
CA GLU A 335 17.73 -1.94 11.41
C GLU A 335 16.69 -0.85 11.08
N LEU A 336 15.80 -0.57 12.04
CA LEU A 336 14.96 0.63 11.98
C LEU A 336 15.84 1.87 12.24
N SER A 337 15.55 2.98 11.55
CA SER A 337 16.10 4.29 11.92
C SER A 337 15.25 4.95 13.02
N ASP A 338 15.63 6.15 13.46
CA ASP A 338 14.84 6.93 14.45
C ASP A 338 13.67 7.69 13.83
N ASP A 339 13.34 7.41 12.57
CA ASP A 339 12.16 7.92 11.91
C ASP A 339 10.90 7.62 12.73
N LYS A 340 10.22 8.69 13.17
CA LYS A 340 9.09 8.61 14.10
C LYS A 340 7.90 7.87 13.52
N ILE A 341 7.70 7.90 12.20
CA ILE A 341 6.67 7.12 11.54
C ILE A 341 7.06 5.65 11.54
N LEU A 342 8.29 5.34 11.12
CA LEU A 342 8.79 3.96 11.09
C LEU A 342 8.69 3.28 12.45
N GLN A 343 9.09 3.97 13.52
CA GLN A 343 9.01 3.47 14.90
C GLN A 343 7.56 3.17 15.32
N GLY A 344 6.62 4.07 15.03
CA GLY A 344 5.20 3.83 15.32
C GLY A 344 4.61 2.67 14.52
N ARG A 345 5.00 2.54 13.24
CA ARG A 345 4.61 1.41 12.38
C ARG A 345 5.16 0.09 12.93
N ALA A 346 6.44 0.03 13.29
CA ALA A 346 7.07 -1.16 13.83
C ALA A 346 6.38 -1.71 15.08
N ASN A 347 5.79 -0.82 15.89
CA ASN A 347 5.07 -1.21 17.10
C ASN A 347 3.68 -1.82 16.83
N ILE A 348 2.91 -1.27 15.88
CA ILE A 348 1.45 -1.52 15.83
C ILE A 348 0.99 -2.59 14.83
N TYR A 349 1.81 -2.97 13.84
CA TYR A 349 1.36 -3.89 12.78
C TYR A 349 1.01 -5.27 13.32
N SER A 350 1.79 -5.81 14.25
CA SER A 350 1.48 -7.11 14.87
C SER A 350 0.18 -7.12 15.65
N ASP A 351 -0.20 -6.00 16.26
CA ASP A 351 -1.44 -5.89 17.03
C ASP A 351 -2.65 -5.88 16.11
N SER A 352 -2.56 -5.15 15.00
CA SER A 352 -3.57 -5.20 13.95
C SER A 352 -3.72 -6.62 13.39
N GLN A 353 -2.62 -7.35 13.19
CA GLN A 353 -2.64 -8.73 12.68
C GLN A 353 -3.27 -9.71 13.66
N ARG A 354 -2.93 -9.62 14.96
CA ARG A 354 -3.55 -10.42 16.02
C ARG A 354 -5.06 -10.21 16.07
N ARG A 355 -5.51 -8.95 16.01
CA ARG A 355 -6.94 -8.61 16.00
C ARG A 355 -7.66 -9.16 14.76
N ARG A 356 -7.01 -9.11 13.61
CA ARG A 356 -7.64 -9.37 12.33
C ARG A 356 -7.68 -10.84 11.93
N ILE A 357 -6.61 -11.56 12.22
CA ILE A 357 -6.36 -12.93 11.76
C ILE A 357 -6.37 -13.91 12.95
N GLY A 358 -5.97 -13.45 14.13
CA GLY A 358 -5.83 -14.28 15.34
C GLY A 358 -4.40 -14.28 15.89
N ALA A 359 -4.23 -14.76 17.13
CA ALA A 359 -2.94 -14.77 17.83
C ALA A 359 -1.85 -15.54 17.05
N GLU A 360 -2.26 -16.60 16.34
CA GLU A 360 -1.40 -17.53 15.62
C GLU A 360 -1.18 -17.15 14.14
N PHE A 361 -1.42 -15.90 13.74
CA PHE A 361 -1.33 -15.48 12.33
C PHE A 361 0.01 -15.79 11.64
N ARG A 362 1.10 -15.92 12.41
CA ARG A 362 2.45 -16.31 11.93
C ARG A 362 2.58 -17.79 11.58
N LYS A 363 1.68 -18.65 12.08
CA LYS A 363 1.65 -20.08 11.72
C LYS A 363 0.98 -20.35 10.38
N LEU A 364 0.26 -19.36 9.83
CA LEU A 364 -0.37 -19.51 8.52
C LEU A 364 0.70 -19.71 7.44
N PRO A 365 0.48 -20.59 6.44
CA PRO A 365 1.49 -20.90 5.43
C PRO A 365 2.11 -19.68 4.74
N VAL A 366 1.30 -18.68 4.38
CA VAL A 366 1.78 -17.47 3.70
C VAL A 366 2.61 -16.55 4.62
N ASN A 367 2.47 -16.67 5.93
CA ASN A 367 3.16 -15.86 6.94
C ASN A 367 4.26 -16.65 7.66
N GLN A 368 4.48 -17.91 7.28
CA GLN A 368 5.26 -18.85 8.07
C GLN A 368 6.69 -18.34 8.28
N GLN A 369 7.07 -18.21 9.54
CA GLN A 369 8.43 -18.00 9.99
C GLN A 369 8.80 -19.20 10.86
N GLN A 370 9.60 -20.13 10.33
CA GLN A 370 9.99 -21.33 11.09
C GLN A 370 10.77 -20.91 12.34
N ASN A 371 10.39 -21.48 13.50
CA ASN A 371 11.06 -21.28 14.79
C ASN A 371 11.11 -19.82 15.28
N TRP A 372 10.29 -18.92 14.73
CA TRP A 372 10.28 -17.52 15.16
C TRP A 372 9.53 -17.33 16.48
N THR A 373 10.12 -16.52 17.36
CA THR A 373 9.54 -16.02 18.60
C THR A 373 9.76 -14.50 18.67
N PRO A 374 9.03 -13.77 19.54
CA PRO A 374 9.29 -12.34 19.75
C PRO A 374 10.75 -12.01 20.10
N ALA A 375 11.49 -12.93 20.71
CA ALA A 375 12.91 -12.75 21.02
C ALA A 375 13.82 -12.74 19.79
N ASN A 376 13.34 -13.21 18.62
CA ASN A 376 14.07 -13.17 17.35
C ASN A 376 13.92 -11.84 16.61
N GLN A 377 13.10 -10.92 17.11
CA GLN A 377 12.91 -9.63 16.47
C GLN A 377 14.22 -8.83 16.50
N VAL A 378 14.71 -8.44 15.33
CA VAL A 378 15.88 -7.57 15.22
C VAL A 378 15.52 -6.19 15.77
N THR A 379 16.26 -5.76 16.80
CA THR A 379 16.13 -4.44 17.39
C THR A 379 17.04 -3.44 16.70
N SER A 380 16.63 -2.17 16.69
CA SER A 380 17.51 -1.07 16.27
C SER A 380 18.46 -0.69 17.40
N GLY A 381 19.67 -0.25 17.04
CA GLY A 381 20.55 0.42 18.00
C GLY A 381 21.49 -0.47 18.82
N ASP A 382 21.68 -1.75 18.48
CA ASP A 382 22.73 -2.56 19.13
C ASP A 382 24.08 -1.84 19.07
N GLY A 383 24.68 -1.56 20.23
CA GLY A 383 25.94 -0.82 20.32
C GLY A 383 25.86 0.66 19.91
N ARG A 384 24.66 1.25 19.79
CA ARG A 384 24.46 2.69 19.54
C ARG A 384 24.22 3.42 20.86
N TYR A 385 24.93 4.52 21.08
CA TYR A 385 24.65 5.47 22.16
C TYR A 385 23.66 6.53 21.69
N VAL A 386 22.67 6.85 22.54
CA VAL A 386 21.68 7.91 22.32
C VAL A 386 21.57 8.73 23.61
N GLU A 387 21.63 10.05 23.49
CA GLU A 387 21.43 10.99 24.58
C GLU A 387 20.40 12.06 24.20
N GLY A 388 19.74 12.63 25.20
CA GLY A 388 18.74 13.67 24.98
C GLY A 388 17.82 13.88 26.19
N LYS A 389 16.88 14.82 26.05
CA LYS A 389 15.79 15.00 27.00
C LYS A 389 14.59 14.16 26.58
N LEU A 390 13.93 13.54 27.56
CA LEU A 390 12.65 12.88 27.32
C LEU A 390 11.57 13.96 27.17
N GLU A 391 11.09 14.18 25.95
CA GLU A 391 10.10 15.21 25.65
C GLU A 391 9.24 14.85 24.42
N ARG A 392 8.17 15.62 24.19
CA ARG A 392 7.32 15.53 22.99
C ARG A 392 7.49 16.81 22.17
N THR A 393 8.34 16.77 21.17
CA THR A 393 8.70 17.94 20.34
C THR A 393 8.71 17.59 18.86
N SER A 394 8.48 18.59 18.02
CA SER A 394 8.66 18.48 16.57
C SER A 394 10.15 18.43 16.22
N ILE A 395 10.46 17.91 15.03
CA ILE A 395 11.82 18.00 14.48
C ILE A 395 12.21 19.46 14.21
N THR A 396 13.50 19.76 14.15
CA THR A 396 14.02 21.13 13.96
C THR A 396 14.03 21.55 12.50
N LYS A 397 14.44 20.67 11.58
CA LYS A 397 14.56 20.96 10.14
C LYS A 397 13.27 20.58 9.38
N GLN A 398 12.24 21.40 9.51
CA GLN A 398 10.91 21.03 9.02
C GLN A 398 10.64 21.24 7.53
N ASP A 399 11.11 22.34 6.93
CA ASP A 399 10.79 22.79 5.55
C ASP A 399 9.57 22.10 4.88
N ASP A 400 8.38 22.66 5.05
CA ASP A 400 7.14 22.04 4.57
C ASP A 400 6.85 22.30 3.09
N PHE A 401 7.55 23.25 2.46
CA PHE A 401 7.15 23.81 1.16
C PHE A 401 8.21 23.67 0.07
N GLY A 402 9.51 23.64 0.42
CA GLY A 402 10.61 23.67 -0.55
C GLY A 402 10.54 22.52 -1.56
N GLN A 403 10.56 21.27 -1.09
CA GLN A 403 10.51 20.10 -1.98
C GLN A 403 9.17 19.97 -2.74
N ALA A 404 8.07 20.48 -2.19
CA ALA A 404 6.80 20.56 -2.92
C ALA A 404 6.91 21.52 -4.12
N GLY A 405 7.57 22.66 -3.94
CA GLY A 405 7.82 23.65 -4.99
C GLY A 405 8.79 23.15 -6.06
N GLU A 406 9.82 22.39 -5.66
CA GLU A 406 10.72 21.71 -6.59
C GLU A 406 9.99 20.68 -7.44
N PHE A 407 9.15 19.84 -6.82
CA PHE A 407 8.34 18.88 -7.55
C PHE A 407 7.40 19.59 -8.54
N TYR A 408 6.68 20.63 -8.10
CA TYR A 408 5.83 21.42 -8.99
C TYR A 408 6.60 21.97 -10.19
N THR A 409 7.80 22.51 -9.98
CA THR A 409 8.63 23.09 -11.04
C THR A 409 9.00 22.05 -12.11
N ARG A 410 9.32 20.81 -11.68
CA ARG A 410 9.72 19.70 -12.56
C ARG A 410 8.58 19.15 -13.43
N LEU A 411 7.32 19.37 -13.06
CA LEU A 411 6.18 18.93 -13.86
C LEU A 411 6.16 19.61 -15.23
N THR A 412 5.80 18.85 -16.25
CA THR A 412 5.48 19.36 -17.59
C THR A 412 4.27 20.29 -17.54
N GLN A 413 4.03 21.04 -18.61
CA GLN A 413 2.91 21.97 -18.65
C GLN A 413 1.55 21.26 -18.50
N ILE A 414 1.37 20.12 -19.16
CA ILE A 414 0.15 19.30 -19.08
C ILE A 414 -0.05 18.75 -17.66
N GLU A 415 1.00 18.21 -17.03
CA GLU A 415 0.91 17.72 -15.65
C GLU A 415 0.58 18.85 -14.65
N LYS A 416 1.09 20.06 -14.87
CA LYS A 416 0.72 21.24 -14.08
C LYS A 416 -0.75 21.62 -14.27
N GLU A 417 -1.30 21.46 -15.47
CA GLU A 417 -2.72 21.70 -15.77
C GLU A 417 -3.60 20.69 -15.03
N HIS A 418 -3.31 19.39 -15.17
CA HIS A 418 -4.03 18.34 -14.45
C HIS A 418 -3.98 18.56 -12.94
N LEU A 419 -2.80 18.85 -12.37
CA LEU A 419 -2.65 19.14 -10.94
C LEU A 419 -3.55 20.30 -10.49
N VAL A 420 -3.52 21.42 -11.23
CA VAL A 420 -4.32 22.61 -10.93
C VAL A 420 -5.82 22.28 -10.98
N GLU A 421 -6.27 21.59 -12.02
CA GLU A 421 -7.67 21.17 -12.15
C GLU A 421 -8.09 20.25 -11.01
N ASN A 422 -7.29 19.24 -10.69
CA ASN A 422 -7.58 18.29 -9.62
C ASN A 422 -7.70 19.02 -8.27
N LEU A 423 -6.78 19.94 -7.96
CA LEU A 423 -6.83 20.74 -6.73
C LEU A 423 -8.05 21.67 -6.71
N ALA A 424 -8.29 22.43 -7.78
CA ALA A 424 -9.39 23.38 -7.86
C ALA A 424 -10.76 22.71 -7.70
N ASN A 425 -10.94 21.51 -8.24
CA ASN A 425 -12.21 20.80 -8.16
C ASN A 425 -12.58 20.34 -6.75
N ASP A 426 -11.60 20.01 -5.92
CA ASP A 426 -11.84 19.68 -4.51
C ASP A 426 -11.89 20.94 -3.63
N LEU A 427 -11.08 21.95 -3.93
CA LEU A 427 -11.03 23.20 -3.17
C LEU A 427 -12.25 24.11 -3.41
N LYS A 428 -12.97 23.95 -4.52
CA LYS A 428 -14.15 24.79 -4.80
C LYS A 428 -15.34 24.48 -3.88
N VAL A 429 -15.42 23.24 -3.38
CA VAL A 429 -16.58 22.74 -2.61
C VAL A 429 -16.39 22.79 -1.09
N ILE A 430 -15.23 23.25 -0.60
CA ILE A 430 -14.93 23.35 0.84
C ILE A 430 -15.25 24.72 1.43
N SER A 431 -15.33 24.78 2.76
CA SER A 431 -15.52 26.02 3.53
C SER A 431 -14.42 27.06 3.29
N ASP A 432 -14.81 28.35 3.25
CA ASP A 432 -13.93 29.46 2.88
C ASP A 432 -12.70 29.62 3.78
N ASP A 433 -12.85 29.46 5.09
CA ASP A 433 -11.73 29.59 6.03
C ASP A 433 -10.66 28.51 5.81
N ILE A 434 -11.09 27.28 5.53
CA ILE A 434 -10.19 26.16 5.21
C ILE A 434 -9.49 26.45 3.88
N ARG A 435 -10.28 26.82 2.86
CA ARG A 435 -9.80 27.14 1.52
C ARG A 435 -8.73 28.22 1.57
N LYS A 436 -9.01 29.34 2.26
CA LYS A 436 -8.06 30.44 2.44
C LYS A 436 -6.75 29.96 3.05
N LYS A 437 -6.83 29.14 4.12
CA LYS A 437 -5.63 28.65 4.80
C LYS A 437 -4.77 27.76 3.90
N VAL A 438 -5.39 26.87 3.15
CA VAL A 438 -4.69 25.96 2.24
C VAL A 438 -4.09 26.72 1.05
N MET A 439 -4.79 27.74 0.54
CA MET A 439 -4.26 28.59 -0.53
C MET A 439 -3.01 29.39 -0.10
N GLU A 440 -2.90 29.79 1.19
CA GLU A 440 -1.65 30.35 1.74
C GLU A 440 -0.49 29.37 1.60
N TYR A 441 -0.72 28.07 1.83
CA TYR A 441 0.31 27.04 1.67
C TYR A 441 0.70 26.83 0.21
N PHE A 442 -0.26 26.75 -0.71
CA PHE A 442 0.06 26.67 -2.13
C PHE A 442 0.81 27.90 -2.64
N ASN A 443 0.55 29.09 -2.09
CA ASN A 443 1.33 30.28 -2.42
C ASN A 443 2.78 30.21 -1.94
N LYS A 444 3.05 29.54 -0.80
CA LYS A 444 4.42 29.25 -0.32
C LYS A 444 5.13 28.20 -1.17
N VAL A 445 4.38 27.25 -1.76
CA VAL A 445 4.91 26.29 -2.73
C VAL A 445 5.27 26.99 -4.04
N SER A 446 4.34 27.76 -4.60
CA SER A 446 4.54 28.58 -5.79
C SER A 446 3.38 29.56 -5.96
N SER A 447 3.68 30.85 -6.07
CA SER A 447 2.68 31.89 -6.35
C SER A 447 1.97 31.66 -7.69
N ASN A 448 2.66 31.07 -8.67
CA ASN A 448 2.06 30.67 -9.94
C ASN A 448 1.03 29.56 -9.76
N LEU A 449 1.34 28.53 -8.95
CA LEU A 449 0.41 27.44 -8.65
C LEU A 449 -0.86 27.98 -7.98
N ALA A 450 -0.71 28.78 -6.91
CA ALA A 450 -1.84 29.37 -6.20
C ALA A 450 -2.74 30.19 -7.14
N LYS A 451 -2.15 31.09 -7.94
CA LYS A 451 -2.90 31.91 -8.90
C LYS A 451 -3.65 31.06 -9.94
N ARG A 452 -3.04 29.97 -10.43
CA ARG A 452 -3.68 29.06 -11.38
C ARG A 452 -4.86 28.33 -10.76
N ILE A 453 -4.74 27.85 -9.52
CA ILE A 453 -5.85 27.23 -8.78
C ILE A 453 -7.00 28.23 -8.60
N GLU A 454 -6.71 29.49 -8.23
CA GLU A 454 -7.76 30.53 -8.09
C GLU A 454 -8.49 30.84 -9.39
N ILE A 455 -7.78 30.86 -10.52
CA ILE A 455 -8.39 31.05 -11.85
C ILE A 455 -9.27 29.85 -12.20
N GLU A 456 -8.77 28.64 -11.95
CA GLU A 456 -9.48 27.41 -12.29
C GLU A 456 -10.75 27.21 -11.44
N MET A 457 -10.74 27.56 -10.16
CA MET A 457 -11.93 27.51 -9.30
C MET A 457 -13.07 28.45 -9.75
N LYS A 458 -12.78 29.45 -10.59
CA LYS A 458 -13.77 30.40 -11.14
C LYS A 458 -14.39 29.94 -12.45
N LYS A 459 -13.84 28.90 -13.08
CA LYS A 459 -14.44 28.23 -14.23
C LYS A 459 -15.49 27.23 -13.74
#